data_AF-A0A7R9WVB6-F1
#
_entry.id   AF-A0A7R9WVB6-F1
#
_cell.length_a   1.000
_cell.length_b   1.000
_cell.length_c   1.000
_cell.angle_alpha   90.00
_cell.angle_beta   90.00
_cell.angle_gamma   90.00
#
_symmetry.space_group_name_H-M   'P 1'
#
loop_
_entity.id
_entity.type
_entity.pdbx_description
1 polymer ?
#
loop_
_entity_poly.entity_id
_entity_poly.type
_entity_poly.pdbx_seq_one_letter_code
_entity_poly.pdbx_strand_id
1 'polypeptide(L)'
;RQLRSFQTENRPDTIFVCGQDDRQQPIKTNAEALMIAVPSIETLISSGIQHQHTNDGTDDGAAPIQTTIPLPNLQPKHVRDVLHGIYTGKIPFNDSARDNAAAH
;
A
#
# COMPACT_ATOMS: atom_id res chain seq x y z
N ARG A 1 -15.26 -4.65 22.81
CA ARG A 1 -14.38 -5.48 21.97
C ARG A 1 -13.38 -4.55 21.28
N GLN A 2 -12.16 -4.45 21.80
CA GLN A 2 -11.09 -3.69 21.16
C GLN A 2 -10.68 -4.45 19.90
N LEU A 3 -10.80 -3.82 18.73
CA LEU A 3 -10.29 -4.36 17.47
C LEU A 3 -8.77 -4.42 17.60
N ARG A 4 -8.25 -5.63 17.80
CA ARG A 4 -6.82 -5.90 17.75
C ARG A 4 -6.32 -5.40 16.40
N SER A 5 -5.26 -4.60 16.46
CA SER A 5 -4.42 -4.14 15.35
C SER A 5 -4.50 -5.05 14.11
N PHE A 6 -4.72 -4.45 12.94
CA PHE A 6 -4.42 -5.03 11.63
C PHE A 6 -2.92 -5.35 11.53
N GLN A 7 -2.46 -6.35 12.28
CA GLN A 7 -1.23 -7.04 11.98
C GLN A 7 -1.61 -8.00 10.86
N THR A 8 -1.34 -7.58 9.62
CA THR A 8 -1.29 -8.49 8.49
C THR A 8 -0.24 -9.56 8.81
N GLU A 9 -0.69 -10.66 9.41
CA GLU A 9 -0.09 -11.96 9.19
C GLU A 9 -0.27 -12.28 7.71
N ASN A 10 0.62 -11.77 6.86
CA ASN A 10 1.08 -12.39 5.64
C ASN A 10 2.08 -11.46 4.95
N ARG A 11 3.16 -12.06 4.47
CA ARG A 11 4.35 -11.39 3.94
C ARG A 11 3.96 -10.37 2.85
N PRO A 12 4.10 -9.06 3.09
CA PRO A 12 3.72 -8.07 2.09
C PRO A 12 4.61 -8.20 0.85
N ASP A 13 3.98 -8.48 -0.29
CA ASP A 13 4.63 -8.64 -1.59
C ASP A 13 4.74 -7.32 -2.36
N THR A 14 4.11 -6.25 -1.87
CA THR A 14 4.06 -4.95 -2.55
C THR A 14 4.36 -3.80 -1.60
N ILE A 15 5.17 -2.84 -2.04
CA ILE A 15 5.53 -1.63 -1.31
C ILE A 15 5.23 -0.40 -2.17
N PHE A 16 4.41 0.51 -1.66
CA PHE A 16 4.28 1.86 -2.21
C PHE A 16 5.27 2.81 -1.54
N VAL A 17 6.07 3.53 -2.32
CA VAL A 17 6.99 4.55 -1.81
C VAL A 17 6.38 5.93 -2.09
N CYS A 18 5.80 6.53 -1.06
CA CYS A 18 4.99 7.75 -1.19
C CYS A 18 5.74 8.99 -0.71
N GLY A 19 5.50 10.15 -1.33
CA GLY A 19 6.14 11.42 -0.98
C GLY A 19 7.38 11.73 -1.82
N GLN A 20 7.84 12.98 -1.74
CA GLN A 20 8.98 13.48 -2.52
C GLN A 20 10.27 13.47 -1.69
N ASP A 21 11.39 13.22 -2.37
CA ASP A 21 12.76 13.33 -1.85
C ASP A 21 12.96 12.65 -0.47
N ASP A 22 13.52 13.37 0.49
CA ASP A 22 13.83 12.96 1.86
C ASP A 22 12.59 12.71 2.76
N ARG A 23 11.37 12.88 2.22
CA ARG A 23 10.10 12.58 2.92
C ARG A 23 9.41 11.32 2.42
N GLN A 24 10.11 10.48 1.67
CA GLN A 24 9.58 9.20 1.20
C GLN A 24 9.20 8.27 2.36
N GLN A 25 8.00 7.71 2.31
CA GLN A 25 7.51 6.74 3.28
C GLN A 25 7.07 5.45 2.59
N PRO A 26 7.67 4.30 2.95
CA PRO A 26 7.23 3.00 2.45
C PRO A 26 5.92 2.60 3.13
N ILE A 27 4.96 2.11 2.33
CA ILE A 27 3.69 1.57 2.78
C ILE A 27 3.58 0.15 2.22
N LYS A 28 3.54 -0.83 3.13
CA LYS A 28 3.51 -2.27 2.80
C LYS A 28 2.06 -2.72 2.58
N THR A 29 1.83 -3.56 1.57
CA THR A 29 0.51 -4.10 1.21
C THR A 29 0.65 -5.43 0.45
N ASN A 30 -0.47 -5.99 -0.02
CA ASN A 30 -0.56 -7.23 -0.79
C ASN A 30 -1.20 -6.95 -2.17
N ALA A 31 -0.57 -7.42 -3.24
CA ALA A 31 -1.03 -7.23 -4.62
C ALA A 31 -2.42 -7.84 -4.83
N GLU A 32 -2.67 -9.03 -4.27
CA GLU A 32 -3.94 -9.75 -4.44
C GLU A 32 -5.14 -8.95 -3.90
N ALA A 33 -5.03 -8.43 -2.67
CA ALA A 33 -6.07 -7.62 -2.05
C ALA A 33 -6.36 -6.34 -2.86
N LEU A 34 -5.32 -5.76 -3.47
CA LEU A 34 -5.44 -4.59 -4.34
C LEU A 34 -6.17 -4.94 -5.64
N MET A 35 -5.78 -6.02 -6.32
CA MET A 35 -6.36 -6.43 -7.60
C MET A 35 -7.84 -6.81 -7.48
N ILE A 36 -8.24 -7.40 -6.34
CA ILE A 36 -9.64 -7.71 -6.04
C ILE A 36 -10.47 -6.41 -5.91
N ALA A 37 -9.95 -5.41 -5.22
CA ALA A 37 -10.67 -4.17 -4.95
C ALA A 37 -10.61 -3.16 -6.11
N VAL A 38 -9.52 -3.14 -6.86
CA VAL A 38 -9.26 -2.17 -7.94
C VAL A 38 -8.66 -2.93 -9.13
N PRO A 39 -9.47 -3.50 -10.04
CA PRO A 39 -8.96 -4.33 -11.14
C PRO A 39 -7.91 -3.65 -12.02
N SER A 40 -8.02 -2.32 -12.22
CA SER A 40 -7.05 -1.55 -13.01
C SER A 40 -5.68 -1.37 -12.35
N ILE A 41 -5.52 -1.75 -11.08
CA ILE A 41 -4.23 -1.61 -10.37
C ILE A 41 -3.20 -2.64 -10.81
N GLU A 42 -3.62 -3.71 -11.48
CA GLU A 42 -2.74 -4.74 -12.03
C GLU A 42 -1.65 -4.13 -12.91
N THR A 43 -2.03 -3.24 -13.85
CA THR A 43 -1.07 -2.57 -14.74
C THR A 43 -0.02 -1.76 -13.97
N LEU A 44 -0.43 -1.12 -12.86
CA LEU A 44 0.50 -0.37 -12.01
C LEU A 44 1.45 -1.33 -11.27
N ILE A 45 0.93 -2.44 -10.74
CA ILE A 45 1.75 -3.45 -10.04
C ILE A 45 2.75 -4.09 -11.01
N SER A 46 2.33 -4.47 -12.21
CA SER A 46 3.21 -5.02 -13.25
C SER A 46 4.30 -4.06 -13.71
N SER A 47 4.07 -2.74 -13.58
CA SER A 47 5.07 -1.71 -13.89
C SER A 47 6.07 -1.43 -12.75
N GLY A 48 5.85 -2.02 -11.58
CA GLY A 48 6.69 -1.83 -10.39
C GLY A 48 8.08 -2.45 -10.51
N ILE A 49 9.00 -1.97 -9.69
CA ILE A 49 10.37 -2.48 -9.59
C ILE A 49 10.35 -3.77 -8.77
N GLN A 50 10.72 -4.89 -9.38
CA GLN A 50 10.75 -6.20 -8.70
C GLN A 50 12.11 -6.44 -8.04
N HIS A 51 12.08 -6.80 -6.77
CA HIS A 51 13.24 -7.22 -5.98
C HIS A 51 13.09 -8.70 -5.60
N GLN A 52 14.07 -9.52 -5.99
CA GLN A 52 14.13 -10.92 -5.60
C GLN A 52 14.96 -11.04 -4.31
N HIS A 53 14.37 -11.55 -3.24
CA HIS A 53 15.06 -11.69 -1.96
C HIS A 53 15.93 -12.97 -1.95
N THR A 54 17.19 -12.89 -2.39
CA THR A 54 18.11 -14.04 -2.34
C THR A 54 18.50 -14.30 -0.88
N ASN A 55 17.77 -15.17 -0.18
CA ASN A 55 18.25 -15.72 1.07
C ASN A 55 19.25 -16.82 0.72
N ASP A 56 20.52 -16.52 0.95
CA ASP A 56 21.62 -17.47 0.83
C ASP A 56 21.47 -18.54 1.93
N GLY A 57 21.11 -19.76 1.55
CA GLY A 57 21.00 -20.90 2.47
C GLY A 57 19.75 -21.75 2.26
N THR A 58 19.84 -22.65 1.27
CA THR A 58 19.24 -24.00 1.27
C THR A 58 17.74 -24.12 1.55
N ASP A 59 16.89 -23.99 0.53
CA ASP A 59 15.66 -24.80 0.35
C ASP A 59 15.08 -24.48 -1.04
N ASP A 60 14.53 -25.48 -1.74
CA ASP A 60 13.94 -25.41 -3.09
C ASP A 60 12.62 -24.60 -3.16
N GLY A 61 12.58 -23.43 -2.53
CA GLY A 61 11.48 -22.47 -2.57
C GLY A 61 11.91 -21.20 -3.28
N ALA A 62 11.28 -20.87 -4.41
CA ALA A 62 11.49 -19.59 -5.07
C ALA A 62 11.35 -18.45 -4.06
N ALA A 63 12.39 -17.62 -3.94
CA ALA A 63 12.37 -16.45 -3.09
C ALA A 63 11.15 -15.56 -3.41
N PRO A 64 10.40 -15.08 -2.41
CA PRO A 64 9.25 -14.21 -2.67
C PRO A 64 9.72 -12.94 -3.37
N ILE A 65 9.10 -12.63 -4.51
CA ILE A 65 9.33 -11.39 -5.25
C ILE A 65 8.58 -10.27 -4.52
N GLN A 66 9.30 -9.19 -4.21
CA GLN A 66 8.69 -7.99 -3.67
C GLN A 66 8.68 -6.89 -4.73
N THR A 67 7.52 -6.27 -4.95
CA THR A 67 7.33 -5.22 -5.96
C THR A 67 7.28 -3.85 -5.29
N THR A 68 8.15 -2.93 -5.70
CA THR A 68 8.22 -1.55 -5.23
C THR A 68 7.64 -0.61 -6.28
N ILE A 69 6.68 0.23 -5.88
CA ILE A 69 5.99 1.17 -6.77
C ILE A 69 6.18 2.60 -6.23
N PRO A 70 6.90 3.47 -6.96
CA PRO A 70 7.08 4.85 -6.56
C PRO A 70 5.82 5.68 -6.83
N LEU A 71 5.32 6.36 -5.80
CA LEU A 71 4.16 7.26 -5.84
C LEU A 71 4.55 8.64 -5.29
N PRO A 72 5.50 9.36 -5.93
CA PRO A 72 6.15 10.53 -5.34
C PRO A 72 5.19 11.68 -5.06
N ASN A 73 4.12 11.80 -5.86
CA ASN A 73 3.16 12.89 -5.76
C ASN A 73 1.99 12.59 -4.80
N LEU A 74 1.95 11.41 -4.18
CA LEU A 74 0.90 11.04 -3.24
C LEU A 74 1.37 11.19 -1.81
N GLN A 75 0.54 11.83 -0.98
CA GLN A 75 0.81 11.89 0.44
C GLN A 75 0.57 10.53 1.09
N PRO A 76 1.49 10.06 1.97
CA PRO A 76 1.37 8.76 2.62
C PRO A 76 0.04 8.56 3.37
N LYS A 77 -0.53 9.64 3.94
CA LYS A 77 -1.82 9.61 4.64
C LYS A 77 -2.94 9.13 3.71
N HIS A 78 -3.08 9.72 2.53
CA HIS A 78 -4.16 9.38 1.60
C HIS A 78 -4.06 7.92 1.12
N VAL A 79 -2.85 7.43 0.86
CA VAL A 79 -2.63 6.04 0.45
C VAL A 79 -3.01 5.08 1.59
N ARG A 80 -2.69 5.41 2.85
CA ARG A 80 -3.12 4.61 4.02
C ARG A 80 -4.64 4.61 4.17
N ASP A 81 -5.31 5.75 3.98
CA ASP A 81 -6.76 5.86 4.10
C ASP A 81 -7.48 5.02 3.02
N VAL A 82 -6.98 5.03 1.79
CA VAL A 82 -7.49 4.18 0.69
C VAL A 82 -7.26 2.70 0.98
N LEU A 83 -6.05 2.31 1.40
CA LEU A 83 -5.76 0.92 1.77
C LEU A 83 -6.64 0.45 2.92
N HIS A 84 -6.83 1.28 3.95
CA HIS A 84 -7.75 0.98 5.04
C HIS A 84 -9.16 0.74 4.50
N GLY A 85 -9.63 1.58 3.57
CA GLY A 85 -10.89 1.38 2.86
C GLY A 85 -10.99 0.05 2.13
N ILE A 86 -9.94 -0.33 1.39
CA ILE A 86 -9.85 -1.61 0.67
C ILE A 86 -9.94 -2.79 1.64
N TYR A 87 -9.16 -2.78 2.74
CA TYR A 87 -9.12 -3.90 3.68
C TYR A 87 -10.35 -3.99 4.60
N THR A 88 -11.06 -2.89 4.84
CA THR A 88 -12.17 -2.84 5.81
C THR A 88 -13.54 -2.71 5.17
N GLY A 89 -13.60 -2.40 3.87
CA GLY A 89 -14.83 -1.97 3.20
C GLY A 89 -15.35 -0.61 3.69
N LYS A 90 -14.57 0.15 4.47
CA LYS A 90 -14.93 1.44 5.05
C LYS A 90 -13.85 2.47 4.79
N ILE A 91 -14.10 3.41 3.89
CA ILE A 91 -13.21 4.56 3.70
C ILE A 91 -13.57 5.60 4.77
N PRO A 92 -12.67 5.92 5.72
CA PRO A 92 -12.89 7.04 6.61
C PRO A 92 -12.79 8.35 5.80
N PHE A 93 -13.94 8.88 5.36
CA PHE A 93 -13.99 10.23 4.82
C PHE A 93 -13.85 11.20 5.99
N ASN A 94 -12.78 12.00 5.97
CA ASN A 94 -12.63 13.09 6.92
C ASN A 94 -13.31 14.33 6.33
N ASP A 95 -14.49 14.70 6.86
CA ASP A 95 -15.28 15.87 6.42
C ASP A 95 -14.57 17.22 6.59
N SER A 96 -13.37 17.25 7.18
CA SER A 96 -12.58 18.48 7.40
C SER A 96 -12.16 19.23 6.12
N ALA A 97 -12.31 18.63 4.94
CA ALA A 97 -12.11 19.35 3.67
C ALA A 97 -13.31 20.25 3.31
N ARG A 98 -14.49 19.97 3.86
CA ARG A 98 -15.73 20.71 3.57
C ARG A 98 -15.82 22.03 4.35
N ASP A 99 -15.30 22.07 5.58
CA ASP A 99 -15.31 23.28 6.40
C ASP A 99 -14.35 24.39 5.90
N ASN A 100 -13.31 24.03 5.15
CA ASN A 100 -12.40 25.02 4.54
C ASN A 100 -12.97 25.69 3.27
N ALA A 101 -13.99 25.09 2.65
CA ALA A 101 -14.66 25.66 1.48
C ALA A 101 -15.86 26.55 1.84
N ALA A 102 -16.32 26.51 3.10
CA ALA A 102 -17.41 27.35 3.61
C ALA A 102 -16.90 28.60 4.37
N ALA A 103 -15.58 28.77 4.48
CA ALA A 103 -14.93 29.89 5.16
C ALA A 103 -14.38 30.96 4.18
N HIS A 104 -14.71 30.89 2.89
CA HIS A 104 -14.35 31.87 1.87
C HIS A 104 -15.57 32.41 1.12
#